data_AF-A0A5S9N4Z7-F1
#
_entry.id   AF-A0A5S9N4Z7-F1
#
_cell.length_a   1.000
_cell.length_b   1.000
_cell.length_c   1.000
_cell.angle_alpha   90.00
_cell.angle_beta   90.00
_cell.angle_gamma   90.00
#
_symmetry.space_group_name_H-M   'P 1'
#
loop_
_entity.id
_entity.type
_entity.pdbx_description
1 polymer ?
#
loop_
_entity_poly.entity_id
_entity_poly.type
_entity_poly.pdbx_seq_one_letter_code
_entity_poly.pdbx_strand_id
1 'polypeptide(L)'
;MKFIVTIYRLKIAFIAALFLNGCGEQVGIRPSEKALVPADKFDLSSWKITIPTDSNNDGKVDEISVSEIQTYQHPDFFYLNADGNMVFAAPNKAFTTPNSTNTRSELHHVIASTADQEKGIAHNFALKSHKRADEFSQIGGNLQATVMVNHVAKRATYPEKNPAFSVVVGQIHGAKDQALVAEGEGYGWGNEPLKIYYKKWPDHKFGSVFWNYERNLEKDNPARQDISYLVWGKSWDDAEDPGEAGIALDEAFSYEVNVNGNIMDLTFTTERHGTVKYQINLADNVDAYGNVDELDHPNGYSGDAHFFKAGAYNQCSIKDAPGMWYPKCLGTGDWATDKANGDYAQVTFLRLLTGPAKSLEL
;
A
#
# COMPACT_ATOMS: atom_id res chain seq x y z
N MET A 1 -80.19 -49.51 65.02
CA MET A 1 -80.49 -48.68 66.20
C MET A 1 -79.63 -47.42 66.11
N LYS A 2 -80.27 -46.25 66.13
CA LYS A 2 -79.74 -44.88 66.25
C LYS A 2 -78.80 -44.35 65.14
N PHE A 3 -79.40 -43.41 64.38
CA PHE A 3 -78.76 -42.33 63.63
C PHE A 3 -77.77 -41.53 64.49
N ILE A 4 -76.62 -41.17 63.92
CA ILE A 4 -75.98 -39.85 64.11
C ILE A 4 -75.40 -39.42 62.75
N VAL A 5 -75.89 -38.29 62.26
CA VAL A 5 -75.44 -37.60 61.04
C VAL A 5 -74.32 -36.64 61.43
N THR A 6 -73.14 -36.77 60.82
CA THR A 6 -72.07 -35.78 60.90
C THR A 6 -71.80 -35.23 59.51
N ILE A 7 -72.18 -33.98 59.29
CA ILE A 7 -71.96 -33.26 58.03
C ILE A 7 -70.52 -32.72 58.04
N TYR A 8 -69.66 -33.29 57.20
CA TYR A 8 -68.35 -32.69 56.89
C TYR A 8 -68.46 -31.84 55.63
N ARG A 9 -68.18 -30.54 55.77
CA ARG A 9 -68.04 -29.61 54.64
C ARG A 9 -66.75 -29.94 53.88
N LEU A 10 -66.87 -30.54 52.70
CA LEU A 10 -65.74 -30.78 51.81
C LEU A 10 -65.41 -29.47 51.05
N LYS A 11 -64.26 -28.86 51.39
CA LYS A 11 -63.69 -27.76 50.60
C LYS A 11 -63.05 -28.36 49.35
N ILE A 12 -63.58 -28.03 48.18
CA ILE A 12 -62.98 -28.35 46.88
C ILE A 12 -61.75 -27.46 46.73
N ALA A 13 -60.55 -28.05 46.82
CA ALA A 13 -59.31 -27.41 46.42
C ALA A 13 -59.11 -27.61 44.92
N PHE A 14 -59.12 -26.52 44.16
CA PHE A 14 -58.72 -26.48 42.76
C PHE A 14 -57.21 -26.81 42.68
N ILE A 15 -56.86 -27.98 42.15
CA ILE A 15 -55.49 -28.28 41.74
C ILE A 15 -55.30 -27.66 40.36
N ALA A 16 -54.66 -26.50 40.31
CA ALA A 16 -54.15 -25.92 39.08
C ALA A 16 -52.92 -26.74 38.64
N ALA A 17 -53.06 -27.48 37.54
CA ALA A 17 -51.92 -28.10 36.87
C ALA A 17 -51.06 -26.98 36.27
N LEU A 18 -49.92 -26.66 36.92
CA LEU A 18 -48.86 -25.87 36.29
C LEU A 18 -48.26 -26.72 35.16
N PHE A 19 -48.60 -26.38 33.92
CA PHE A 19 -47.76 -26.74 32.78
C PHE A 19 -46.48 -25.91 32.88
N LEU A 20 -45.39 -26.54 33.31
CA LEU A 20 -44.04 -26.01 33.10
C LEU A 20 -43.78 -26.03 31.60
N ASN A 21 -44.07 -24.91 30.92
CA ASN A 21 -43.46 -24.62 29.63
C ASN A 21 -41.97 -24.44 29.88
N GLY A 22 -41.20 -25.51 29.67
CA GLY A 22 -39.77 -25.40 29.51
C GLY A 22 -39.51 -24.55 28.27
N CYS A 23 -39.20 -23.26 28.47
CA CYS A 23 -38.42 -22.50 27.49
C CYS A 23 -37.05 -23.15 27.41
N GLY A 24 -36.92 -24.19 26.59
CA GLY A 24 -35.63 -24.56 26.05
C GLY A 24 -35.19 -23.41 25.17
N GLU A 25 -34.23 -22.62 25.63
CA GLU A 25 -33.42 -21.78 24.75
C GLU A 25 -32.78 -22.72 23.73
N GLN A 26 -33.39 -22.79 22.55
CA GLN A 26 -32.71 -23.20 21.35
C GLN A 26 -31.60 -22.16 21.15
N VAL A 27 -30.39 -22.48 21.63
CA VAL A 27 -29.17 -21.80 21.22
C VAL A 27 -29.05 -22.09 19.73
N GLY A 28 -29.71 -21.25 18.93
CA GLY A 28 -29.48 -21.19 17.51
C GLY A 28 -28.01 -20.87 17.35
N ILE A 29 -27.23 -21.87 16.93
CA ILE A 29 -25.88 -21.66 16.45
C ILE A 29 -26.05 -20.70 15.27
N ARG A 30 -25.86 -19.39 15.51
CA ARG A 30 -25.72 -18.43 14.42
C ARG A 30 -24.55 -18.96 13.59
N PRO A 31 -24.71 -19.14 12.28
CA PRO A 31 -23.57 -19.39 11.42
C PRO A 31 -22.53 -18.34 11.75
N SER A 32 -21.30 -18.77 12.09
CA SER A 32 -20.17 -17.85 12.19
C SER A 32 -20.17 -17.04 10.90
N GLU A 33 -20.45 -15.74 11.00
CA GLU A 33 -20.39 -14.84 9.86
C GLU A 33 -18.98 -14.98 9.29
N LYS A 34 -18.86 -15.32 8.01
CA LYS A 34 -17.55 -15.47 7.36
C LYS A 34 -16.83 -14.14 7.51
N ALA A 35 -15.64 -14.15 8.13
CA ALA A 35 -14.84 -12.94 8.25
C ALA A 35 -14.55 -12.38 6.86
N LEU A 36 -14.88 -11.09 6.66
CA LEU A 36 -14.62 -10.40 5.40
C LEU A 36 -13.12 -10.25 5.18
N VAL A 37 -12.69 -10.39 3.94
CA VAL A 37 -11.31 -10.16 3.49
C VAL A 37 -11.22 -8.88 2.67
N PRO A 38 -10.03 -8.28 2.47
CA PRO A 38 -9.88 -7.07 1.67
C PRO A 38 -10.57 -7.10 0.29
N ALA A 39 -10.51 -8.23 -0.42
CA ALA A 39 -11.16 -8.41 -1.72
C ALA A 39 -12.71 -8.36 -1.68
N ASP A 40 -13.35 -8.50 -0.50
CA ASP A 40 -14.80 -8.33 -0.35
C ASP A 40 -15.23 -6.84 -0.38
N LYS A 41 -14.27 -5.90 -0.26
CA LYS A 41 -14.51 -4.44 -0.20
C LYS A 41 -13.78 -3.65 -1.29
N PHE A 42 -12.66 -4.17 -1.76
CA PHE A 42 -11.82 -3.54 -2.78
C PHE A 42 -11.74 -4.47 -3.99
N ASP A 43 -11.76 -3.90 -5.19
CA ASP A 43 -11.47 -4.67 -6.39
C ASP A 43 -9.99 -5.01 -6.44
N LEU A 44 -9.68 -6.25 -6.09
CA LEU A 44 -8.32 -6.80 -6.10
C LEU A 44 -8.10 -7.76 -7.28
N SER A 45 -8.97 -7.77 -8.29
CA SER A 45 -8.90 -8.77 -9.38
C SER A 45 -7.69 -8.60 -10.31
N SER A 46 -7.00 -7.47 -10.25
CA SER A 46 -5.79 -7.16 -11.02
C SER A 46 -4.58 -6.91 -10.11
N TRP A 47 -4.59 -7.44 -8.89
CA TRP A 47 -3.53 -7.20 -7.92
C TRP A 47 -3.00 -8.51 -7.36
N LYS A 48 -1.68 -8.61 -7.25
CA LYS A 48 -1.02 -9.55 -6.34
C LYS A 48 -0.39 -8.77 -5.19
N ILE A 49 0.01 -9.43 -4.11
CA ILE A 49 0.60 -8.75 -2.95
C ILE A 49 1.85 -9.44 -2.44
N THR A 50 2.86 -8.65 -2.09
CA THR A 50 3.99 -9.11 -1.28
C THR A 50 3.70 -8.81 0.20
N ILE A 51 3.84 -9.80 1.08
CA ILE A 51 3.60 -9.70 2.53
C ILE A 51 4.91 -9.98 3.27
N PRO A 52 5.26 -9.28 4.37
CA PRO A 52 6.57 -9.37 5.00
C PRO A 52 6.73 -10.63 5.90
N THR A 53 6.44 -11.80 5.33
CA THR A 53 6.49 -13.12 5.97
C THR A 53 7.23 -14.12 5.08
N ASP A 54 7.59 -15.26 5.65
CA ASP A 54 8.11 -16.46 4.96
C ASP A 54 7.36 -17.66 5.54
N SER A 55 6.08 -17.78 5.18
CA SER A 55 5.16 -18.73 5.84
C SER A 55 5.48 -20.19 5.52
N ASN A 56 6.15 -20.43 4.39
CA ASN A 56 6.57 -21.75 3.95
C ASN A 56 8.04 -22.08 4.31
N ASN A 57 8.77 -21.15 4.93
CA ASN A 57 10.18 -21.26 5.32
C ASN A 57 11.12 -21.58 4.14
N ASP A 58 10.86 -21.03 2.96
CA ASP A 58 11.72 -21.20 1.78
C ASP A 58 12.84 -20.14 1.66
N GLY A 59 12.89 -19.22 2.62
CA GLY A 59 13.85 -18.13 2.67
C GLY A 59 13.47 -16.94 1.79
N LYS A 60 12.25 -16.89 1.27
CA LYS A 60 11.75 -15.80 0.43
C LYS A 60 10.55 -15.14 1.09
N VAL A 61 10.36 -13.88 0.72
CA VAL A 61 9.16 -13.14 1.10
C VAL A 61 7.93 -13.72 0.39
N ASP A 62 6.83 -13.89 1.12
CA ASP A 62 5.58 -14.40 0.58
C ASP A 62 5.01 -13.46 -0.49
N GLU A 63 4.65 -14.04 -1.64
CA GLU A 63 3.87 -13.39 -2.68
C GLU A 63 2.54 -14.16 -2.82
N ILE A 64 1.43 -13.44 -2.70
CA ILE A 64 0.09 -13.99 -2.85
C ILE A 64 -0.42 -13.58 -4.22
N SER A 65 -0.74 -14.57 -5.06
CA SER A 65 -1.14 -14.37 -6.46
C SER A 65 -2.46 -13.59 -6.59
N VAL A 66 -2.78 -13.16 -7.81
CA VAL A 66 -4.05 -12.52 -8.17
C VAL A 66 -5.24 -13.42 -7.81
N SER A 67 -5.08 -14.73 -7.95
CA SER A 67 -6.14 -15.69 -7.61
C SER A 67 -6.30 -15.88 -6.10
N GLU A 68 -5.20 -15.98 -5.38
CA GLU A 68 -5.20 -16.25 -3.95
C GLU A 68 -5.63 -15.02 -3.13
N ILE A 69 -5.28 -13.81 -3.57
CA ILE A 69 -5.60 -12.58 -2.85
C ILE A 69 -7.11 -12.37 -2.67
N GLN A 70 -7.94 -12.96 -3.55
CA GLN A 70 -9.40 -12.87 -3.50
C GLN A 70 -10.00 -13.46 -2.22
N THR A 71 -9.24 -14.31 -1.51
CA THR A 71 -9.67 -14.93 -0.25
C THR A 71 -8.67 -14.74 0.88
N TYR A 72 -7.62 -13.95 0.63
CA TYR A 72 -6.50 -13.81 1.54
C TYR A 72 -6.66 -12.64 2.49
N GLN A 73 -6.22 -12.84 3.73
CA GLN A 73 -5.89 -11.77 4.66
C GLN A 73 -4.79 -12.25 5.61
N HIS A 74 -4.01 -11.32 6.13
CA HIS A 74 -3.09 -11.53 7.25
C HIS A 74 -3.48 -10.60 8.40
N PRO A 75 -3.71 -11.12 9.63
CA PRO A 75 -4.26 -10.34 10.75
C PRO A 75 -3.39 -9.14 11.15
N ASP A 76 -2.08 -9.21 10.87
CA ASP A 76 -1.14 -8.15 11.20
C ASP A 76 -0.76 -7.24 10.04
N PHE A 77 -0.77 -7.75 8.80
CA PHE A 77 -0.04 -7.13 7.69
C PHE A 77 -0.94 -6.76 6.51
N PHE A 78 -2.10 -7.40 6.36
CA PHE A 78 -3.02 -7.12 5.27
C PHE A 78 -4.45 -7.58 5.62
N TYR A 79 -5.30 -6.66 6.06
CA TYR A 79 -6.63 -6.99 6.58
C TYR A 79 -7.62 -5.85 6.42
N LEU A 80 -8.91 -6.12 6.68
CA LEU A 80 -9.92 -5.08 6.84
C LEU A 80 -10.04 -4.66 8.30
N ASN A 81 -9.98 -3.37 8.59
CA ASN A 81 -10.28 -2.86 9.92
C ASN A 81 -11.81 -2.88 10.19
N ALA A 82 -12.21 -2.45 11.39
CA ALA A 82 -13.61 -2.46 11.82
C ALA A 82 -14.55 -1.63 10.92
N ASP A 83 -14.02 -0.61 10.24
CA ASP A 83 -14.76 0.25 9.32
C ASP A 83 -14.81 -0.32 7.88
N GLY A 84 -14.18 -1.48 7.64
CA GLY A 84 -14.08 -2.09 6.32
C GLY A 84 -13.03 -1.43 5.41
N ASN A 85 -12.08 -0.68 5.98
CA ASN A 85 -10.94 -0.10 5.25
C ASN A 85 -9.77 -1.08 5.21
N MET A 86 -9.00 -1.07 4.12
CA MET A 86 -7.91 -2.01 3.87
C MET A 86 -6.60 -1.52 4.50
N VAL A 87 -6.04 -2.30 5.42
CA VAL A 87 -4.84 -1.95 6.19
C VAL A 87 -3.63 -2.72 5.69
N PHE A 88 -2.53 -2.01 5.49
CA PHE A 88 -1.20 -2.56 5.20
C PHE A 88 -0.26 -2.23 6.35
N ALA A 89 0.52 -3.19 6.83
CA ALA A 89 1.58 -2.94 7.79
C ALA A 89 2.87 -3.67 7.41
N ALA A 90 4.01 -3.01 7.64
CA ALA A 90 5.33 -3.54 7.34
C ALA A 90 6.32 -3.21 8.47
N PRO A 91 6.85 -4.22 9.20
CA PRO A 91 7.87 -4.00 10.23
C PRO A 91 9.19 -3.53 9.61
N ASN A 92 10.05 -2.82 10.33
CA ASN A 92 11.34 -2.38 9.79
C ASN A 92 12.25 -3.56 9.40
N LYS A 93 12.11 -4.70 10.10
CA LYS A 93 12.85 -5.93 9.85
C LYS A 93 11.89 -7.10 9.61
N ALA A 94 11.97 -7.68 8.42
CA ALA A 94 11.33 -8.92 8.01
C ALA A 94 11.98 -9.41 6.71
N PHE A 95 11.42 -10.46 6.11
CA PHE A 95 11.81 -10.90 4.77
C PHE A 95 11.55 -9.78 3.73
N THR A 96 12.48 -9.64 2.78
CA THR A 96 12.41 -8.64 1.71
C THR A 96 12.59 -9.31 0.35
N THR A 97 12.19 -8.61 -0.71
CA THR A 97 12.46 -9.05 -2.09
C THR A 97 13.95 -8.94 -2.41
N PRO A 98 14.53 -9.76 -3.32
CA PRO A 98 15.97 -9.83 -3.56
C PRO A 98 16.70 -8.51 -3.89
N ASN A 99 15.99 -7.54 -4.49
CA ASN A 99 16.59 -6.27 -4.91
C ASN A 99 16.34 -5.11 -3.94
N SER A 100 15.70 -5.36 -2.79
CA SER A 100 15.38 -4.33 -1.80
C SER A 100 15.75 -4.77 -0.38
N THR A 101 16.20 -3.80 0.41
CA THR A 101 16.52 -3.95 1.83
C THR A 101 15.37 -3.49 2.73
N ASN A 102 14.27 -3.10 2.10
CA ASN A 102 13.11 -2.47 2.71
C ASN A 102 11.95 -3.46 2.66
N THR A 103 11.24 -3.59 3.77
CA THR A 103 10.07 -4.47 3.90
C THR A 103 8.84 -3.81 3.28
N ARG A 104 7.84 -4.63 2.96
CA ARG A 104 6.58 -4.14 2.39
C ARG A 104 5.43 -5.07 2.71
N SER A 105 4.26 -4.47 2.89
CA SER A 105 2.96 -5.08 2.60
C SER A 105 2.37 -4.24 1.49
N GLU A 106 2.49 -4.70 0.25
CA GLU A 106 2.29 -3.84 -0.92
C GLU A 106 1.78 -4.61 -2.13
N LEU A 107 0.73 -4.05 -2.74
CA LEU A 107 0.12 -4.55 -3.95
C LEU A 107 1.00 -4.25 -5.18
N HIS A 108 0.95 -5.15 -6.15
CA HIS A 108 1.55 -5.04 -7.47
C HIS A 108 0.46 -5.22 -8.52
N HIS A 109 0.28 -4.23 -9.39
CA HIS A 109 -0.76 -4.25 -10.42
C HIS A 109 -0.36 -5.18 -11.57
N VAL A 110 -1.25 -6.10 -11.92
CA VAL A 110 -1.07 -7.08 -13.01
C VAL A 110 -2.21 -6.88 -14.01
N ILE A 111 -1.93 -6.24 -15.14
CA ILE A 111 -2.94 -5.94 -16.16
C ILE A 111 -3.34 -7.23 -16.89
N ALA A 112 -4.65 -7.40 -17.12
CA ALA A 112 -5.21 -8.49 -17.91
C ALA A 112 -4.73 -9.89 -17.49
N SER A 113 -4.56 -10.15 -16.20
CA SER A 113 -4.19 -11.48 -15.72
C SER A 113 -5.37 -12.46 -15.77
N THR A 114 -5.08 -13.67 -16.25
CA THR A 114 -5.80 -14.86 -15.80
C THR A 114 -4.99 -15.47 -14.66
N ALA A 115 -5.61 -16.28 -13.80
CA ALA A 115 -4.96 -16.85 -12.61
C ALA A 115 -3.59 -17.52 -12.87
N ASP A 116 -3.34 -17.96 -14.10
CA ASP A 116 -2.12 -18.69 -14.49
C ASP A 116 -1.06 -17.80 -15.21
N GLN A 117 -1.34 -16.51 -15.46
CA GLN A 117 -0.46 -15.62 -16.24
C GLN A 117 -0.31 -14.24 -15.56
N GLU A 118 0.78 -14.08 -14.82
CA GLU A 118 1.13 -12.86 -14.07
C GLU A 118 2.50 -12.29 -14.43
N LYS A 119 3.14 -12.84 -15.47
CA LYS A 119 4.51 -12.52 -15.88
C LYS A 119 4.57 -12.18 -17.35
N GLY A 120 5.43 -11.23 -17.69
CA GLY A 120 5.65 -10.80 -19.06
C GLY A 120 5.17 -9.38 -19.29
N ILE A 121 5.65 -8.78 -20.37
CA ILE A 121 5.44 -7.37 -20.69
C ILE A 121 3.97 -7.01 -20.88
N ALA A 122 3.15 -7.94 -21.39
CA ALA A 122 1.73 -7.72 -21.63
C ALA A 122 0.92 -7.42 -20.35
N HIS A 123 1.40 -7.82 -19.17
CA HIS A 123 0.73 -7.55 -17.88
C HIS A 123 1.14 -6.23 -17.24
N ASN A 124 1.89 -5.42 -17.98
CA ASN A 124 2.30 -4.07 -17.64
C ASN A 124 1.63 -3.08 -18.61
N PHE A 125 1.73 -1.79 -18.32
CA PHE A 125 1.43 -0.75 -19.30
C PHE A 125 2.73 -0.20 -19.90
N ALA A 126 2.64 0.30 -21.12
CA ALA A 126 3.73 1.05 -21.75
C ALA A 126 3.36 2.53 -21.91
N LEU A 127 4.38 3.36 -22.06
CA LEU A 127 4.20 4.71 -22.58
C LEU A 127 3.88 4.64 -24.08
N LYS A 128 3.15 5.62 -24.60
CA LYS A 128 2.80 5.69 -26.04
C LYS A 128 4.03 5.73 -26.95
N SER A 129 5.14 6.29 -26.48
CA SER A 129 6.43 6.34 -27.19
C SER A 129 7.16 5.00 -27.26
N HIS A 130 6.73 3.98 -26.54
CA HIS A 130 7.43 2.70 -26.52
C HIS A 130 7.42 2.05 -27.91
N LYS A 131 8.60 1.64 -28.39
CA LYS A 131 8.77 1.01 -29.72
C LYS A 131 7.95 -0.27 -29.94
N ARG A 132 7.50 -0.90 -28.86
CA ARG A 132 6.73 -2.15 -28.79
C ARG A 132 5.40 -1.94 -28.09
N ALA A 133 4.87 -0.71 -28.12
CA ALA A 133 3.64 -0.33 -27.42
C ALA A 133 2.45 -1.25 -27.75
N ASP A 134 2.41 -1.82 -28.95
CA ASP A 134 1.41 -2.79 -29.41
C ASP A 134 1.52 -4.19 -28.77
N GLU A 135 2.63 -4.50 -28.10
CA GLU A 135 2.81 -5.75 -27.32
C GLU A 135 2.24 -5.66 -25.89
N PHE A 136 1.81 -4.47 -25.46
CA PHE A 136 1.27 -4.23 -24.13
C PHE A 136 -0.26 -4.24 -24.13
N SER A 137 -0.86 -4.74 -23.05
CA SER A 137 -2.33 -4.75 -22.91
C SER A 137 -2.91 -3.35 -22.67
N GLN A 138 -2.06 -2.38 -22.31
CA GLN A 138 -2.49 -1.02 -21.99
C GLN A 138 -1.42 0.00 -22.32
N ILE A 139 -1.85 1.16 -22.84
CA ILE A 139 -1.02 2.36 -22.96
C ILE A 139 -1.39 3.31 -21.84
N GLY A 140 -0.40 3.68 -21.02
CA GLY A 140 -0.61 4.46 -19.81
C GLY A 140 -1.49 3.73 -18.79
N GLY A 141 -2.04 4.46 -17.82
CA GLY A 141 -2.91 3.89 -16.80
C GLY A 141 -3.32 4.90 -15.74
N ASN A 142 -4.29 4.54 -14.92
CA ASN A 142 -4.81 5.38 -13.85
C ASN A 142 -4.78 4.61 -12.51
N LEU A 143 -4.22 5.22 -11.48
CA LEU A 143 -4.26 4.76 -10.09
C LEU A 143 -4.84 5.86 -9.21
N GLN A 144 -5.89 5.57 -8.46
CA GLN A 144 -6.48 6.49 -7.48
C GLN A 144 -6.49 5.83 -6.11
N ALA A 145 -6.09 6.57 -5.08
CA ALA A 145 -6.26 6.12 -3.71
C ALA A 145 -6.64 7.26 -2.77
N THR A 146 -7.36 6.90 -1.71
CA THR A 146 -7.53 7.72 -0.51
C THR A 146 -6.93 6.94 0.65
N VAL A 147 -5.94 7.53 1.33
CA VAL A 147 -5.15 6.85 2.34
C VAL A 147 -5.07 7.66 3.62
N MET A 148 -4.86 6.95 4.73
CA MET A 148 -4.42 7.49 6.01
C MET A 148 -3.13 6.77 6.39
N VAL A 149 -2.06 7.52 6.65
CA VAL A 149 -0.86 6.91 7.26
C VAL A 149 -1.10 6.85 8.76
N ASN A 150 -1.19 5.64 9.31
CA ASN A 150 -1.49 5.45 10.72
C ASN A 150 -0.21 5.50 11.57
N HIS A 151 0.91 4.99 11.04
CA HIS A 151 2.17 4.93 11.76
C HIS A 151 3.36 4.89 10.80
N VAL A 152 4.47 5.49 11.23
CA VAL A 152 5.81 5.35 10.62
C VAL A 152 6.81 5.02 11.71
N ALA A 153 7.96 4.48 11.33
CA ALA A 153 8.99 4.09 12.26
C ALA A 153 9.37 5.26 13.18
N LYS A 154 9.64 4.98 14.46
CA LYS A 154 9.97 6.02 15.46
C LYS A 154 11.45 6.10 15.81
N ARG A 155 12.25 5.12 15.37
CA ARG A 155 13.64 4.95 15.84
C ARG A 155 14.59 4.64 14.69
N ALA A 156 15.63 5.47 14.57
CA ALA A 156 16.70 5.29 13.61
C ALA A 156 18.06 5.63 14.24
N THR A 157 19.09 4.88 13.87
CA THR A 157 20.46 5.18 14.30
C THR A 157 20.99 6.42 13.57
N TYR A 158 20.59 6.59 12.30
CA TYR A 158 20.96 7.71 11.43
C TYR A 158 19.70 8.48 11.00
N PRO A 159 19.07 9.24 11.93
CA PRO A 159 17.81 9.93 11.67
C PRO A 159 17.92 11.02 10.60
N GLU A 160 19.13 11.53 10.35
CA GLU A 160 19.42 12.52 9.31
C GLU A 160 19.35 11.95 7.88
N LYS A 161 19.39 10.62 7.73
CA LYS A 161 19.28 10.00 6.40
C LYS A 161 17.85 10.08 5.91
N ASN A 162 17.66 10.64 4.72
CA ASN A 162 16.35 10.99 4.18
C ASN A 162 15.26 9.90 4.34
N PRO A 163 15.49 8.60 4.08
CA PRO A 163 14.46 7.56 4.20
C PRO A 163 13.95 7.30 5.62
N ALA A 164 14.66 7.75 6.67
CA ALA A 164 14.22 7.58 8.05
C ALA A 164 12.80 8.12 8.24
N PHE A 165 12.00 7.37 9.00
CA PHE A 165 10.64 7.76 9.41
C PHE A 165 9.67 8.01 8.24
N SER A 166 9.88 7.32 7.11
CA SER A 166 9.04 7.47 5.92
C SER A 166 8.49 6.15 5.40
N VAL A 167 7.37 6.25 4.68
CA VAL A 167 6.69 5.15 4.01
C VAL A 167 6.28 5.62 2.62
N VAL A 168 6.43 4.74 1.64
CA VAL A 168 5.89 4.93 0.29
C VAL A 168 4.50 4.31 0.24
N VAL A 169 3.52 5.08 -0.25
CA VAL A 169 2.09 4.72 -0.27
C VAL A 169 1.55 4.43 -1.67
N GLY A 170 2.30 4.77 -2.72
CA GLY A 170 1.92 4.55 -4.12
C GLY A 170 3.12 4.72 -5.04
N GLN A 171 3.19 3.93 -6.11
CA GLN A 171 4.33 3.94 -7.04
C GLN A 171 3.92 3.67 -8.48
N ILE A 172 4.76 4.13 -9.40
CA ILE A 172 4.99 3.49 -10.69
C ILE A 172 6.39 2.89 -10.63
N HIS A 173 6.52 1.63 -11.01
CA HIS A 173 7.80 0.94 -11.06
C HIS A 173 8.04 0.41 -12.48
N GLY A 174 9.23 0.65 -13.02
CA GLY A 174 9.67 0.05 -14.28
C GLY A 174 9.91 -1.45 -14.12
N ALA A 175 9.52 -2.29 -15.06
CA ALA A 175 9.82 -3.71 -14.98
C ALA A 175 11.32 -3.94 -15.16
N LYS A 176 11.91 -4.75 -14.28
CA LYS A 176 13.27 -5.21 -14.47
C LYS A 176 13.31 -6.24 -15.59
N ASP A 177 14.05 -5.97 -16.64
CA ASP A 177 14.17 -6.83 -17.81
C ASP A 177 15.63 -6.89 -18.28
N GLN A 178 16.29 -8.02 -18.03
CA GLN A 178 17.69 -8.20 -18.41
C GLN A 178 17.88 -8.35 -19.93
N ALA A 179 16.87 -8.79 -20.66
CA ALA A 179 16.93 -8.85 -22.12
C ALA A 179 16.90 -7.42 -22.70
N LEU A 180 16.02 -6.57 -22.17
CA LEU A 180 15.95 -5.16 -22.54
C LEU A 180 17.23 -4.40 -22.18
N VAL A 181 17.82 -4.66 -21.00
CA VAL A 181 19.14 -4.12 -20.63
C VAL A 181 20.21 -4.53 -21.66
N ALA A 182 20.18 -5.78 -22.12
CA ALA A 182 21.15 -6.30 -23.10
C ALA A 182 21.00 -5.70 -24.51
N GLU A 183 19.86 -5.08 -24.84
CA GLU A 183 19.69 -4.31 -26.08
C GLU A 183 20.54 -3.03 -26.09
N GLY A 184 20.97 -2.55 -24.91
CA GLY A 184 21.93 -1.44 -24.79
C GLY A 184 21.32 -0.05 -24.99
N GLU A 185 19.99 0.08 -24.95
CA GLU A 185 19.29 1.36 -25.10
C GLU A 185 19.06 2.11 -23.77
N GLY A 186 19.52 1.56 -22.64
CA GLY A 186 19.45 2.24 -21.34
C GLY A 186 18.20 1.93 -20.50
N TYR A 187 17.37 0.96 -20.88
CA TYR A 187 16.13 0.59 -20.20
C TYR A 187 16.19 -0.77 -19.48
N GLY A 188 15.16 -1.10 -18.70
CA GLY A 188 15.00 -2.41 -18.04
C GLY A 188 15.70 -2.54 -16.69
N TRP A 189 16.21 -1.43 -16.14
CA TRP A 189 16.89 -1.40 -14.84
C TRP A 189 15.96 -1.58 -13.65
N GLY A 190 14.66 -1.34 -13.87
CA GLY A 190 13.62 -1.42 -12.84
C GLY A 190 13.66 -0.23 -11.88
N ASN A 191 13.86 0.97 -12.41
CA ASN A 191 13.82 2.23 -11.65
C ASN A 191 12.37 2.69 -11.47
N GLU A 192 12.13 3.63 -10.57
CA GLU A 192 10.77 4.10 -10.26
C GLU A 192 10.49 5.53 -10.78
N PRO A 193 9.67 5.68 -11.85
CA PRO A 193 9.20 6.99 -12.31
C PRO A 193 8.40 7.76 -11.25
N LEU A 194 7.83 7.05 -10.27
CA LEU A 194 7.05 7.65 -9.20
C LEU A 194 7.16 6.83 -7.91
N LYS A 195 7.47 7.52 -6.82
CA LYS A 195 7.28 7.04 -5.45
C LYS A 195 6.60 8.13 -4.63
N ILE A 196 5.39 7.91 -4.14
CA ILE A 196 4.65 8.85 -3.28
C ILE A 196 4.98 8.53 -1.83
N TYR A 197 5.61 9.47 -1.13
CA TYR A 197 6.06 9.33 0.25
C TYR A 197 5.16 10.07 1.23
N TYR A 198 5.07 9.51 2.43
CA TYR A 198 4.78 10.23 3.66
C TYR A 198 5.98 10.11 4.60
N LYS A 199 6.42 11.22 5.19
CA LYS A 199 7.49 11.25 6.21
C LYS A 199 7.04 12.04 7.42
N LYS A 200 7.26 11.51 8.61
CA LYS A 200 6.97 12.23 9.86
C LYS A 200 8.04 11.95 10.90
N TRP A 201 8.70 13.01 11.36
CA TRP A 201 9.66 12.91 12.45
C TRP A 201 8.97 12.50 13.77
N PRO A 202 9.66 11.79 14.68
CA PRO A 202 9.04 11.24 15.90
C PRO A 202 8.29 12.28 16.75
N ASP A 203 8.89 13.44 16.97
CA ASP A 203 8.35 14.48 17.87
C ASP A 203 7.39 15.46 17.19
N HIS A 204 7.24 15.39 15.86
CA HIS A 204 6.33 16.29 15.15
C HIS A 204 4.88 15.84 15.32
N LYS A 205 3.92 16.75 15.20
CA LYS A 205 2.50 16.38 15.13
C LYS A 205 2.08 16.02 13.70
N PHE A 206 2.65 16.71 12.71
CA PHE A 206 2.33 16.56 11.30
C PHE A 206 3.55 16.05 10.52
N GLY A 207 3.29 15.28 9.46
CA GLY A 207 4.28 14.82 8.50
C GLY A 207 4.16 15.56 7.16
N SER A 208 5.10 15.30 6.28
CA SER A 208 5.12 15.82 4.91
C SER A 208 4.68 14.75 3.92
N VAL A 209 4.01 15.17 2.85
CA VAL A 209 3.73 14.38 1.66
C VAL A 209 4.54 14.95 0.51
N PHE A 210 5.25 14.08 -0.20
CA PHE A 210 6.05 14.43 -1.37
C PHE A 210 6.10 13.23 -2.30
N TRP A 211 6.59 13.43 -3.52
CA TRP A 211 6.84 12.31 -4.42
C TRP A 211 8.22 12.42 -5.04
N ASN A 212 8.82 11.28 -5.35
CA ASN A 212 10.11 11.20 -5.99
C ASN A 212 10.00 10.64 -7.40
N TYR A 213 10.76 11.24 -8.32
CA TYR A 213 11.12 10.67 -9.61
C TYR A 213 12.54 10.11 -9.51
N GLU A 214 12.76 8.83 -9.78
CA GLU A 214 14.12 8.29 -9.92
C GLU A 214 14.59 8.48 -11.37
N ARG A 215 15.80 8.99 -11.57
CA ARG A 215 16.41 9.01 -12.91
C ARG A 215 16.55 7.61 -13.48
N ASN A 216 16.25 7.44 -14.76
CA ASN A 216 16.28 6.14 -15.42
C ASN A 216 17.69 5.74 -15.87
N LEU A 217 18.52 5.39 -14.91
CA LEU A 217 19.93 5.06 -15.11
C LEU A 217 20.28 3.71 -14.53
N GLU A 218 21.40 3.14 -14.98
CA GLU A 218 21.93 1.89 -14.44
C GLU A 218 22.18 1.96 -12.92
N LYS A 219 22.14 0.80 -12.26
CA LYS A 219 22.16 0.70 -10.80
C LYS A 219 23.37 1.37 -10.12
N ASP A 220 24.54 1.25 -10.71
CA ASP A 220 25.78 1.74 -10.10
C ASP A 220 26.14 3.17 -10.56
N ASN A 221 25.31 3.80 -11.39
CA ASN A 221 25.52 5.17 -11.83
C ASN A 221 25.24 6.15 -10.67
N PRO A 222 26.21 6.98 -10.26
CA PRO A 222 26.03 7.90 -9.13
C PRO A 222 24.99 9.01 -9.39
N ALA A 223 24.65 9.28 -10.65
CA ALA A 223 23.60 10.20 -11.03
C ALA A 223 22.20 9.58 -10.89
N ARG A 224 22.07 8.26 -10.73
CA ARG A 224 20.80 7.58 -10.40
C ARG A 224 20.34 8.01 -9.02
N GLN A 225 19.50 9.04 -8.99
CA GLN A 225 19.05 9.67 -7.76
C GLN A 225 17.55 9.96 -7.84
N ASP A 226 16.94 10.00 -6.67
CA ASP A 226 15.57 10.43 -6.48
C ASP A 226 15.52 11.98 -6.44
N ILE A 227 14.67 12.54 -7.29
CA ILE A 227 14.34 13.97 -7.32
C ILE A 227 13.01 14.16 -6.61
N SER A 228 13.00 14.91 -5.51
CA SER A 228 11.84 15.07 -4.63
C SER A 228 11.03 16.32 -4.97
N TYR A 229 9.71 16.17 -5.03
CA TYR A 229 8.74 17.23 -5.26
C TYR A 229 7.74 17.30 -4.11
N LEU A 230 7.70 18.45 -3.43
CA LEU A 230 6.92 18.65 -2.20
C LEU A 230 5.42 18.85 -2.49
N VAL A 231 4.55 18.01 -1.92
CA VAL A 231 3.09 18.21 -1.98
C VAL A 231 2.62 19.09 -0.82
N TRP A 232 2.80 18.63 0.42
CA TRP A 232 2.45 19.36 1.65
C TRP A 232 3.52 19.16 2.72
N GLY A 233 3.77 20.19 3.53
CA GLY A 233 4.75 20.17 4.62
C GLY A 233 6.14 20.68 4.19
N LYS A 234 7.17 19.86 4.41
CA LYS A 234 8.59 20.16 4.15
C LYS A 234 9.24 19.15 3.19
N SER A 235 10.32 19.55 2.53
CA SER A 235 11.10 18.66 1.64
C SER A 235 11.67 17.46 2.39
N TRP A 236 12.08 16.44 1.64
CA TRP A 236 12.49 15.15 2.20
C TRP A 236 13.69 15.22 3.16
N ASP A 237 14.57 16.18 2.91
CA ASP A 237 15.81 16.47 3.64
C ASP A 237 15.67 17.57 4.71
N ASP A 238 14.50 18.22 4.79
CA ASP A 238 14.22 19.26 5.79
C ASP A 238 13.63 18.64 7.07
N ALA A 239 14.32 18.89 8.18
CA ALA A 239 13.97 18.37 9.50
C ALA A 239 13.08 19.32 10.32
N GLU A 240 12.74 20.51 9.80
CA GLU A 240 11.83 21.43 10.48
C GLU A 240 10.41 20.86 10.60
N ASP A 241 9.72 21.19 11.68
CA ASP A 241 8.31 20.79 11.88
C ASP A 241 7.42 21.50 10.84
N PRO A 242 6.73 20.77 9.94
CA PRO A 242 5.81 21.39 8.98
C PRO A 242 4.63 22.09 9.65
N GLY A 243 4.33 21.77 10.92
CA GLY A 243 3.13 22.21 11.60
C GLY A 243 1.89 21.89 10.79
N GLU A 244 0.90 22.78 10.81
CA GLU A 244 -0.35 22.58 10.08
C GLU A 244 -0.21 22.62 8.55
N ALA A 245 0.95 22.96 7.99
CA ALA A 245 1.19 22.82 6.55
C ALA A 245 1.36 21.36 6.11
N GLY A 246 1.54 20.43 7.05
CA GLY A 246 1.64 18.99 6.80
C GLY A 246 0.33 18.22 6.96
N ILE A 247 0.46 16.89 7.06
CA ILE A 247 -0.62 15.91 7.24
C ILE A 247 -0.36 15.11 8.52
N ALA A 248 -1.31 15.07 9.44
CA ALA A 248 -1.20 14.28 10.66
C ALA A 248 -1.26 12.77 10.38
N LEU A 249 -0.80 11.94 11.32
CA LEU A 249 -1.17 10.52 11.29
C LEU A 249 -2.70 10.41 11.42
N ASP A 250 -3.27 9.40 10.77
CA ASP A 250 -4.72 9.17 10.68
C ASP A 250 -5.52 10.30 9.98
N GLU A 251 -4.85 11.30 9.38
CA GLU A 251 -5.48 12.29 8.51
C GLU A 251 -5.50 11.77 7.06
N ALA A 252 -6.67 11.80 6.43
CA ALA A 252 -6.85 11.28 5.08
C ALA A 252 -6.35 12.27 4.02
N PHE A 253 -5.64 11.74 3.03
CA PHE A 253 -5.35 12.43 1.77
C PHE A 253 -5.60 11.50 0.60
N SER A 254 -5.85 12.07 -0.57
CA SER A 254 -6.02 11.32 -1.81
C SER A 254 -4.97 11.69 -2.83
N TYR A 255 -4.58 10.71 -3.64
CA TYR A 255 -3.76 10.90 -4.84
C TYR A 255 -4.42 10.25 -6.05
N GLU A 256 -4.25 10.87 -7.20
CA GLU A 256 -4.52 10.30 -8.52
C GLU A 256 -3.25 10.39 -9.36
N VAL A 257 -2.84 9.25 -9.90
CA VAL A 257 -1.75 9.09 -10.85
C VAL A 257 -2.38 8.71 -12.18
N ASN A 258 -2.33 9.60 -13.15
CA ASN A 258 -2.89 9.37 -14.48
C ASN A 258 -1.78 9.48 -15.53
N VAL A 259 -1.33 8.36 -16.06
CA VAL A 259 -0.40 8.32 -17.19
C VAL A 259 -1.22 8.27 -18.47
N ASN A 260 -1.36 9.38 -19.19
CA ASN A 260 -2.03 9.43 -20.49
C ASN A 260 -0.99 9.58 -21.63
N GLY A 261 -0.84 8.51 -22.41
CA GLY A 261 0.18 8.44 -23.45
C GLY A 261 1.58 8.39 -22.84
N ASN A 262 2.26 9.54 -22.81
CA ASN A 262 3.59 9.69 -22.20
C ASN A 262 3.57 10.57 -20.95
N ILE A 263 2.47 11.30 -20.73
CA ILE A 263 2.39 12.32 -19.70
C ILE A 263 1.82 11.69 -18.43
N MET A 264 2.53 11.84 -17.33
CA MET A 264 2.04 11.53 -15.99
C MET A 264 1.50 12.80 -15.33
N ASP A 265 0.20 12.82 -15.08
CA ASP A 265 -0.46 13.80 -14.23
C ASP A 265 -0.62 13.25 -12.82
N LEU A 266 -0.21 14.05 -11.85
CA LEU A 266 -0.41 13.77 -10.44
C LEU A 266 -1.37 14.81 -9.87
N THR A 267 -2.39 14.35 -9.16
CA THR A 267 -3.31 15.22 -8.41
C THR A 267 -3.38 14.75 -6.97
N PHE A 268 -3.13 15.66 -6.04
CA PHE A 268 -3.20 15.42 -4.60
C PHE A 268 -4.28 16.30 -3.98
N THR A 269 -5.14 15.72 -3.14
CA THR A 269 -6.22 16.43 -2.45
C THR A 269 -6.34 16.01 -0.99
N THR A 270 -6.72 16.96 -0.13
CA THR A 270 -7.16 16.69 1.26
C THR A 270 -8.36 17.58 1.59
N GLU A 271 -8.98 17.38 2.75
CA GLU A 271 -10.02 18.29 3.24
C GLU A 271 -9.47 19.66 3.69
N ARG A 272 -8.23 19.69 4.19
CA ARG A 272 -7.62 20.87 4.81
C ARG A 272 -6.85 21.76 3.82
N HIS A 273 -6.27 21.15 2.78
CA HIS A 273 -5.34 21.83 1.88
C HIS A 273 -5.93 22.01 0.49
N GLY A 274 -5.45 23.04 -0.22
CA GLY A 274 -5.73 23.20 -1.64
C GLY A 274 -5.18 22.02 -2.45
N THR A 275 -5.82 21.74 -3.59
CA THR A 275 -5.36 20.73 -4.55
C THR A 275 -3.97 21.08 -5.07
N VAL A 276 -3.05 20.11 -5.04
CA VAL A 276 -1.71 20.23 -5.63
C VAL A 276 -1.63 19.33 -6.86
N LYS A 277 -1.05 19.85 -7.94
CA LYS A 277 -0.93 19.13 -9.21
C LYS A 277 0.49 19.18 -9.74
N TYR A 278 0.91 18.10 -10.39
CA TYR A 278 2.14 18.03 -11.18
C TYR A 278 1.83 17.40 -12.53
N GLN A 279 2.63 17.76 -13.53
CA GLN A 279 2.66 17.10 -14.81
C GLN A 279 4.12 16.88 -15.21
N ILE A 280 4.45 15.68 -15.67
CA ILE A 280 5.79 15.33 -16.15
C ILE A 280 5.67 14.39 -17.35
N ASN A 281 6.51 14.60 -18.36
CA ASN A 281 6.59 13.70 -19.50
C ASN A 281 7.57 12.57 -19.16
N LEU A 282 7.08 11.34 -19.10
CA LEU A 282 7.92 10.17 -18.79
C LEU A 282 8.75 9.69 -19.99
N ALA A 283 8.62 10.33 -21.15
CA ALA A 283 9.32 9.98 -22.39
C ALA A 283 10.39 10.99 -22.82
N ASP A 284 10.77 11.92 -21.95
CA ASP A 284 11.91 12.83 -22.11
C ASP A 284 12.62 13.03 -20.76
N ASN A 285 13.58 13.94 -20.70
CA ASN A 285 14.31 14.31 -19.48
C ASN A 285 13.92 15.69 -18.94
N VAL A 286 12.67 16.13 -19.14
CA VAL A 286 12.18 17.40 -18.60
C VAL A 286 11.51 17.16 -17.25
N ASP A 287 12.01 17.82 -16.21
CA ASP A 287 11.53 17.72 -14.84
C ASP A 287 10.11 18.31 -14.69
N ALA A 288 9.45 18.07 -13.54
CA ALA A 288 8.07 18.55 -13.34
C ALA A 288 7.95 20.09 -13.19
N TYR A 289 9.06 20.82 -13.22
CA TYR A 289 9.12 22.28 -13.25
C TYR A 289 9.50 22.83 -14.64
N GLY A 290 9.67 21.96 -15.65
CA GLY A 290 9.98 22.35 -17.03
C GLY A 290 11.47 22.54 -17.31
N ASN A 291 12.38 22.08 -16.44
CA ASN A 291 13.82 22.16 -16.65
C ASN A 291 14.35 20.85 -17.22
N VAL A 292 15.30 20.93 -18.15
CA VAL A 292 16.02 19.76 -18.66
C VAL A 292 16.96 19.23 -17.59
N ASP A 293 16.82 17.95 -17.24
CA ASP A 293 17.77 17.21 -16.43
C ASP A 293 18.75 16.45 -17.33
N GLU A 294 19.88 17.08 -17.64
CA GLU A 294 20.95 16.53 -18.48
C GLU A 294 21.60 15.26 -17.90
N LEU A 295 21.34 14.94 -16.62
CA LEU A 295 21.85 13.73 -15.99
C LEU A 295 20.92 12.53 -16.18
N ASP A 296 19.65 12.75 -16.50
CA ASP A 296 18.70 11.67 -16.73
C ASP A 296 18.84 11.07 -18.14
N HIS A 297 18.20 9.93 -18.36
CA HIS A 297 18.07 9.37 -19.69
C HIS A 297 17.29 10.34 -20.61
N PRO A 298 17.82 10.75 -21.77
CA PRO A 298 17.21 11.81 -22.60
C PRO A 298 15.82 11.47 -23.13
N ASN A 299 15.44 10.19 -23.14
CA ASN A 299 14.10 9.71 -23.50
C ASN A 299 13.35 9.14 -22.28
N GLY A 300 13.71 9.56 -21.07
CA GLY A 300 13.12 9.14 -19.80
C GLY A 300 12.98 7.62 -19.69
N TYR A 301 11.75 7.19 -19.49
CA TYR A 301 11.30 5.80 -19.37
C TYR A 301 10.63 5.24 -20.63
N SER A 302 10.83 5.87 -21.79
CA SER A 302 10.10 5.52 -23.04
C SER A 302 10.25 4.08 -23.49
N GLY A 303 11.31 3.37 -23.09
CA GLY A 303 11.53 1.96 -23.42
C GLY A 303 11.14 0.96 -22.33
N ASP A 304 10.66 1.41 -21.17
CA ASP A 304 10.32 0.55 -20.04
C ASP A 304 8.86 0.08 -20.07
N ALA A 305 8.66 -1.14 -19.56
CA ALA A 305 7.36 -1.63 -19.11
C ALA A 305 7.06 -1.08 -17.70
N HIS A 306 5.81 -0.78 -17.38
CA HIS A 306 5.44 -0.14 -16.11
C HIS A 306 4.26 -0.82 -15.42
N PHE A 307 4.29 -0.82 -14.09
CA PHE A 307 3.17 -1.26 -13.28
C PHE A 307 2.99 -0.36 -12.06
N PHE A 308 1.75 -0.28 -11.58
CA PHE A 308 1.42 0.43 -10.34
C PHE A 308 1.71 -0.43 -9.12
N LYS A 309 2.04 0.23 -8.01
CA LYS A 309 2.07 -0.37 -6.68
C LYS A 309 1.36 0.52 -5.67
N ALA A 310 0.76 -0.09 -4.66
CA ALA A 310 0.05 0.62 -3.60
C ALA A 310 0.06 -0.18 -2.30
N GLY A 311 0.30 0.46 -1.17
CA GLY A 311 0.32 -0.19 0.15
C GLY A 311 1.23 0.52 1.14
N ALA A 312 1.97 -0.25 1.94
CA ALA A 312 2.97 0.25 2.87
C ALA A 312 4.35 -0.30 2.50
N TYR A 313 5.11 0.47 1.69
CA TYR A 313 6.52 0.18 1.43
C TYR A 313 7.41 0.96 2.40
N ASN A 314 7.84 0.30 3.47
CA ASN A 314 8.53 0.92 4.59
C ASN A 314 9.97 1.30 4.22
N GLN A 315 10.31 2.58 4.31
CA GLN A 315 11.60 3.11 3.89
C GLN A 315 12.65 3.08 5.00
N CYS A 316 12.24 2.74 6.22
CA CYS A 316 13.09 2.67 7.39
C CYS A 316 13.78 1.31 7.50
N SER A 317 14.74 1.04 6.63
CA SER A 317 15.48 -0.23 6.65
C SER A 317 16.44 -0.34 7.83
N ILE A 318 16.56 -1.57 8.37
CA ILE A 318 17.54 -1.92 9.40
C ILE A 318 18.96 -2.11 8.88
N LYS A 319 19.18 -2.08 7.56
CA LYS A 319 20.50 -2.30 6.98
C LYS A 319 21.46 -1.20 7.44
N ASP A 320 22.64 -1.62 7.87
CA ASP A 320 23.75 -0.75 8.24
C ASP A 320 24.80 -0.77 7.12
N ALA A 321 24.76 0.24 6.25
CA ALA A 321 25.69 0.37 5.14
C ALA A 321 25.92 1.84 4.77
N PRO A 322 27.04 2.16 4.08
CA PRO A 322 27.27 3.50 3.53
C PRO A 322 26.19 3.90 2.52
N GLY A 323 25.91 5.21 2.43
CA GLY A 323 24.92 5.77 1.52
C GLY A 323 23.68 6.31 2.24
N MET A 324 22.97 7.21 1.54
CA MET A 324 21.79 7.91 2.08
C MET A 324 20.60 6.97 2.35
N TRP A 325 20.55 5.81 1.68
CA TRP A 325 19.41 4.91 1.72
C TRP A 325 19.29 4.06 2.99
N TYR A 326 20.29 4.08 3.87
CA TYR A 326 20.42 3.12 4.97
C TYR A 326 20.37 3.82 6.33
N PRO A 327 19.17 4.23 6.82
CA PRO A 327 18.98 4.91 8.10
C PRO A 327 19.29 4.04 9.33
N LYS A 328 19.50 2.73 9.13
CA LYS A 328 19.70 1.74 10.21
C LYS A 328 18.64 1.92 11.29
N CYS A 329 17.39 1.75 10.86
CA CYS A 329 16.26 1.77 11.76
C CYS A 329 16.31 0.58 12.71
N LEU A 330 15.65 0.71 13.85
CA LEU A 330 15.58 -0.38 14.81
C LEU A 330 14.52 -1.39 14.36
N GLY A 331 14.69 -2.65 14.73
CA GLY A 331 13.78 -3.74 14.41
C GLY A 331 14.40 -5.07 14.82
N THR A 332 13.67 -5.85 15.60
CA THR A 332 14.12 -7.15 16.13
C THR A 332 13.81 -8.27 15.14
N GLY A 333 12.75 -8.12 14.35
CA GLY A 333 12.19 -9.15 13.49
C GLY A 333 11.09 -9.96 14.19
N ASP A 334 10.81 -9.67 15.47
CA ASP A 334 9.65 -10.16 16.19
C ASP A 334 8.54 -9.11 16.12
N TRP A 335 7.41 -9.44 15.48
CA TRP A 335 6.36 -8.46 15.20
C TRP A 335 5.76 -7.83 16.47
N ALA A 336 5.50 -8.63 17.51
CA ALA A 336 4.91 -8.12 18.74
C ALA A 336 5.83 -7.08 19.41
N THR A 337 7.13 -7.38 19.46
CA THR A 337 8.15 -6.47 19.98
C THR A 337 8.30 -5.22 19.10
N ASP A 338 8.37 -5.38 17.78
CA ASP A 338 8.58 -4.28 16.84
C ASP A 338 7.36 -3.34 16.81
N LYS A 339 6.14 -3.88 16.89
CA LYS A 339 4.90 -3.10 17.02
C LYS A 339 4.87 -2.30 18.31
N ALA A 340 5.24 -2.92 19.44
CA ALA A 340 5.31 -2.24 20.75
C ALA A 340 6.36 -1.11 20.77
N ASN A 341 7.48 -1.32 20.08
CA ASN A 341 8.56 -0.34 19.96
C ASN A 341 8.24 0.80 18.96
N GLY A 342 7.28 0.60 18.05
CA GLY A 342 7.01 1.53 16.96
C GLY A 342 7.97 1.39 15.77
N ASP A 343 8.56 0.22 15.56
CA ASP A 343 9.51 -0.10 14.50
C ASP A 343 8.82 -0.67 13.24
N TYR A 344 7.84 0.07 12.70
CA TYR A 344 7.06 -0.36 11.54
C TYR A 344 6.48 0.84 10.79
N ALA A 345 5.86 0.59 9.64
CA ALA A 345 4.95 1.51 9.00
C ALA A 345 3.56 0.87 8.84
N GLN A 346 2.50 1.67 8.91
CA GLN A 346 1.12 1.23 8.68
C GLN A 346 0.33 2.28 7.93
N VAL A 347 -0.41 1.83 6.92
CA VAL A 347 -1.23 2.67 6.04
C VAL A 347 -2.60 2.03 5.87
N THR A 348 -3.66 2.82 6.01
CA THR A 348 -5.04 2.41 5.75
C THR A 348 -5.53 3.05 4.46
N PHE A 349 -6.06 2.23 3.54
CA PHE A 349 -6.70 2.66 2.30
C PHE A 349 -8.21 2.66 2.50
N LEU A 350 -8.82 3.81 2.26
CA LEU A 350 -10.28 4.01 2.26
C LEU A 350 -10.83 3.81 0.84
N ARG A 351 -9.98 4.01 -0.17
CA ARG A 351 -10.29 3.85 -1.58
C ARG A 351 -9.03 3.41 -2.31
N LEU A 352 -9.19 2.47 -3.24
CA LEU A 352 -8.18 2.09 -4.22
C LEU A 352 -8.90 1.74 -5.52
N LEU A 353 -8.58 2.43 -6.60
CA LEU A 353 -9.05 2.11 -7.95
C LEU A 353 -7.88 2.11 -8.92
N THR A 354 -7.94 1.24 -9.91
CA THR A 354 -7.01 1.18 -11.03
C THR A 354 -7.75 1.00 -12.34
N GLY A 355 -7.15 1.38 -13.46
CA GLY A 355 -7.71 1.14 -14.78
C GLY A 355 -6.92 1.79 -15.91
N PRO A 356 -7.52 1.87 -17.12
CA PRO A 356 -6.97 2.62 -18.23
C PRO A 356 -6.79 4.11 -17.91
N ALA A 357 -5.89 4.77 -18.64
CA ALA A 357 -5.69 6.20 -18.55
C ALA A 357 -7.01 6.96 -18.79
N LYS A 358 -7.27 7.99 -17.98
CA LYS A 358 -8.33 8.96 -18.25
C LYS A 358 -7.83 9.96 -19.28
N SER A 359 -8.72 10.38 -20.17
CA SER A 359 -8.46 11.53 -21.05
C SER A 359 -8.19 12.76 -20.21
N LEU A 360 -7.24 13.60 -20.65
CA LEU A 360 -6.96 14.88 -19.98
C LEU A 360 -8.19 15.76 -20.12
N GLU A 361 -8.68 16.32 -19.01
CA GLU A 361 -9.55 17.48 -19.08
C GLU A 361 -8.68 18.66 -19.54
N LEU A 362 -8.85 19.04 -20.82
CA LEU A 362 -8.16 20.17 -21.47
C LEU A 362 -8.65 21.52 -20.96
#